data_AF-A0A536TEE0-F1
#
_entry.id   AF-A0A536TEE0-F1
#
_cell.length_a   1.000
_cell.length_b   1.000
_cell.length_c   1.000
_cell.angle_alpha   90.00
_cell.angle_beta   90.00
_cell.angle_gamma   90.00
#
_symmetry.space_group_name_H-M   'P 1'
#
loop_
_entity.id
_entity.type
_entity.pdbx_description
1 polymer ?
#
loop_
_entity_poly.entity_id
_entity_poly.type
_entity_poly.pdbx_seq_one_letter_code
_entity_poly.pdbx_strand_id
1 'polypeptide(L)'
;MRDYNSLFRAASQPASLRLQRLEALRWMERLSHWDPVLTGAVAAGWATEHSEVRLELEAEDAKAVELALINAGIAYAQAPTQGGEAQTPQLRIESQGPTVRLVILSPQQRRNRPRRDRSGLSDERLALAQLKSLLATENDGDVSLAATPLQPGRNR
;
A
#
# COMPACT_ATOMS: atom_id res chain seq x y z
N MET A 1 5.69 20.45 15.09
CA MET A 1 5.26 19.07 14.75
C MET A 1 4.17 19.10 13.67
N ARG A 2 4.44 19.66 12.48
CA ARG A 2 3.45 19.73 11.37
C ARG A 2 4.14 19.77 10.00
N ASP A 3 4.94 18.78 9.65
CA ASP A 3 5.69 18.89 8.38
C ASP A 3 5.84 17.52 7.71
N TYR A 4 4.80 17.08 6.99
CA TYR A 4 4.94 15.97 6.03
C TYR A 4 3.97 16.05 4.84
N ASN A 5 3.46 17.25 4.51
CA ASN A 5 2.38 17.39 3.52
C ASN A 5 2.71 18.27 2.30
N SER A 6 3.99 18.47 1.99
CA SER A 6 4.39 19.41 0.92
C SER A 6 4.92 18.75 -0.36
N LEU A 7 4.85 17.42 -0.50
CA LEU A 7 5.35 16.71 -1.68
C LEU A 7 4.24 16.12 -2.58
N PHE A 8 3.01 16.64 -2.48
CA PHE A 8 1.83 16.15 -3.21
C PHE A 8 1.56 16.85 -4.55
N ARG A 9 2.58 17.26 -5.30
CA ARG A 9 2.31 17.75 -6.65
C ARG A 9 3.40 17.40 -7.65
N ALA A 10 2.95 16.66 -8.67
CA ALA A 10 3.59 16.31 -9.92
C ALA A 10 4.75 15.30 -9.83
N ALA A 11 4.48 14.03 -10.17
CA ALA A 11 5.51 13.22 -10.80
C ALA A 11 4.91 12.07 -11.62
N SER A 12 5.51 11.86 -12.79
CA SER A 12 5.22 10.88 -13.84
C SER A 12 4.98 9.46 -13.31
N GLN A 13 4.27 8.62 -14.08
CA GLN A 13 3.86 7.23 -13.76
C GLN A 13 4.74 6.42 -12.77
N PRO A 14 6.10 6.38 -12.83
CA PRO A 14 6.92 5.67 -11.83
C PRO A 14 6.91 6.28 -10.42
N ALA A 15 6.78 7.60 -10.29
CA ALA A 15 6.77 8.27 -9.00
C ALA A 15 5.42 8.09 -8.26
N SER A 16 4.32 8.00 -9.01
CA SER A 16 3.00 7.73 -8.44
C SER A 16 2.93 6.36 -7.74
N LEU A 17 3.55 5.32 -8.31
CA LEU A 17 3.61 4.00 -7.69
C LEU A 17 4.41 4.03 -6.38
N ARG A 18 5.58 4.68 -6.38
CA ARG A 18 6.41 4.82 -5.17
C ARG A 18 5.67 5.58 -4.07
N LEU A 19 4.94 6.65 -4.42
CA LEU A 19 4.10 7.39 -3.47
C LEU A 19 2.99 6.50 -2.88
N GLN A 20 2.33 5.67 -3.72
CA GLN A 20 1.33 4.72 -3.24
C GLN A 20 1.93 3.66 -2.32
N ARG A 21 3.15 3.17 -2.60
CA ARG A 21 3.87 2.23 -1.73
C ARG A 21 4.29 2.87 -0.40
N LEU A 22 4.71 4.12 -0.40
CA LEU A 22 5.02 4.87 0.83
C LEU A 22 3.77 5.12 1.67
N GLU A 23 2.64 5.45 1.04
CA GLU A 23 1.35 5.55 1.72
C GLU A 23 0.94 4.21 2.31
N ALA A 24 1.00 3.12 1.52
CA ALA A 24 0.75 1.77 1.99
C ALA A 24 1.61 1.43 3.21
N LEU A 25 2.91 1.73 3.16
CA LEU A 25 3.82 1.46 4.27
C LEU A 25 3.39 2.17 5.56
N ARG A 26 3.05 3.46 5.48
CA ARG A 26 2.58 4.23 6.65
C ARG A 26 1.33 3.60 7.27
N TRP A 27 0.38 3.17 6.44
CA TRP A 27 -0.83 2.49 6.91
C TRP A 27 -0.53 1.12 7.51
N MET A 28 0.36 0.35 6.88
CA MET A 28 0.78 -0.95 7.39
C MET A 28 1.51 -0.82 8.75
N GLU A 29 2.30 0.23 8.96
CA GLU A 29 2.95 0.49 10.25
C GLU A 29 1.93 0.90 11.32
N ARG A 30 0.93 1.72 10.98
CA ARG A 30 -0.14 2.09 11.92
C ARG A 30 -1.05 0.93 12.28
N LEU A 31 -1.27 0.02 11.33
CA LEU A 31 -2.17 -1.13 11.47
C LEU A 31 -1.39 -2.43 11.73
N SER A 32 -0.13 -2.34 12.15
CA SER A 32 0.76 -3.51 12.31
C SER A 32 0.22 -4.58 13.25
N HIS A 33 -0.69 -4.20 14.15
CA HIS A 33 -1.38 -5.11 15.06
C HIS A 33 -2.21 -6.19 14.34
N TRP A 34 -2.75 -5.90 13.15
CA TRP A 34 -3.58 -6.82 12.35
C TRP A 34 -2.82 -7.50 11.21
N ASP A 35 -1.49 -7.54 11.29
CA ASP A 35 -0.62 -8.16 10.26
C ASP A 35 -0.98 -7.76 8.81
N PRO A 36 -0.89 -6.45 8.48
CA PRO A 36 -1.38 -5.91 7.23
C PRO A 36 -0.55 -6.39 6.04
N VAL A 37 -1.22 -6.77 4.95
CA VAL A 37 -0.61 -7.23 3.71
C VAL A 37 -1.07 -6.38 2.53
N LEU A 38 -0.12 -5.82 1.79
CA LEU A 38 -0.39 -5.07 0.58
C LEU A 38 -0.69 -6.03 -0.58
N THR A 39 -1.78 -5.78 -1.30
CA THR A 39 -2.24 -6.59 -2.43
C THR A 39 -2.71 -5.72 -3.60
N GLY A 40 -2.99 -6.36 -4.74
CA GLY A 40 -3.49 -5.69 -5.94
C GLY A 40 -2.40 -5.01 -6.77
N ALA A 41 -2.78 -3.99 -7.54
CA ALA A 41 -1.91 -3.33 -8.52
C ALA A 41 -0.63 -2.73 -7.91
N VAL A 42 -0.73 -2.21 -6.68
CA VAL A 42 0.39 -1.57 -5.97
C VAL A 42 1.43 -2.59 -5.54
N ALA A 43 0.97 -3.76 -5.08
CA ALA A 43 1.84 -4.88 -4.76
C ALA A 43 2.53 -5.40 -6.03
N ALA A 44 1.75 -5.64 -7.08
CA ALA A 44 2.22 -6.19 -8.35
C ALA A 44 3.04 -5.21 -9.22
N GLY A 45 3.15 -3.94 -8.81
CA GLY A 45 4.02 -2.95 -9.45
C GLY A 45 3.50 -2.34 -10.76
N TRP A 46 2.23 -2.54 -11.10
CA TRP A 46 1.59 -1.93 -12.28
C TRP A 46 0.49 -0.92 -11.91
N ALA A 47 0.48 -0.45 -10.66
CA ALA A 47 -0.49 0.56 -10.22
C ALA A 47 -0.35 1.88 -11.00
N THR A 48 -1.50 2.41 -11.37
CA THR A 48 -1.66 3.71 -12.02
C THR A 48 -2.09 4.77 -11.01
N GLU A 49 -2.14 6.05 -11.39
CA GLU A 49 -2.60 7.15 -10.53
C GLU A 49 -4.02 6.96 -9.96
N HIS A 50 -4.87 6.22 -10.66
CA HIS A 50 -6.25 5.91 -10.24
C HIS A 50 -6.37 4.60 -9.44
N SER A 51 -5.25 3.89 -9.26
CA SER A 51 -5.26 2.63 -8.51
C SER A 51 -5.43 2.90 -7.01
N GLU A 52 -6.33 2.15 -6.39
CA GLU A 52 -6.48 2.15 -4.93
C GLU A 52 -5.40 1.28 -4.27
N VAL A 53 -4.97 1.70 -3.08
CA VAL A 53 -4.06 0.91 -2.23
C VAL A 53 -4.90 -0.11 -1.48
N ARG A 54 -4.75 -1.40 -1.80
CA ARG A 54 -5.48 -2.47 -1.13
C ARG A 54 -4.63 -3.12 -0.04
N LEU A 55 -5.08 -3.01 1.20
CA LEU A 55 -4.49 -3.67 2.36
C LEU A 55 -5.45 -4.72 2.90
N GLU A 56 -4.92 -5.90 3.18
CA GLU A 56 -5.63 -6.97 3.86
C GLU A 56 -5.20 -7.04 5.31
N LEU A 57 -6.17 -7.07 6.22
CA LEU A 57 -5.96 -7.12 7.66
C LEU A 57 -6.49 -8.45 8.18
N GLU A 58 -5.74 -9.11 9.05
CA GLU A 58 -6.23 -10.25 9.82
C GLU A 58 -6.87 -9.74 11.11
N ALA A 59 -8.20 -9.83 11.21
CA ALA A 59 -8.95 -9.49 12.41
C ALA A 59 -10.11 -10.45 12.60
N GLU A 60 -10.47 -10.72 13.86
CA GLU A 60 -11.62 -11.57 14.18
C GLU A 60 -12.94 -10.94 13.71
N ASP A 61 -13.05 -9.62 13.79
CA ASP A 61 -14.21 -8.86 13.35
C ASP A 61 -13.84 -7.47 12.80
N ALA A 62 -14.73 -6.89 11.99
CA ALA A 62 -14.54 -5.56 11.41
C ALA A 62 -14.61 -4.44 12.44
N LYS A 63 -15.33 -4.65 13.54
CA LYS A 63 -15.62 -3.62 14.54
C LYS A 63 -14.37 -3.24 15.32
N ALA A 64 -13.46 -4.20 15.57
CA ALA A 64 -12.15 -3.93 16.14
C ALA A 64 -11.32 -2.96 15.28
N VAL A 65 -11.35 -3.16 13.95
CA VAL A 65 -10.65 -2.27 13.00
C VAL A 65 -11.32 -0.90 12.94
N GLU A 66 -12.66 -0.85 12.86
CA GLU A 66 -13.41 0.41 12.89
C GLU A 66 -13.10 1.23 14.15
N LEU A 67 -13.13 0.59 15.32
CA LEU A 67 -12.84 1.24 16.59
C LEU A 67 -11.41 1.79 16.62
N ALA A 68 -10.44 1.08 16.05
CA ALA A 68 -9.08 1.57 15.94
C ALA A 68 -8.97 2.82 15.04
N LEU A 69 -9.70 2.86 13.93
CA LEU A 69 -9.76 4.04 13.06
C LEU A 69 -10.39 5.24 13.80
N ILE A 70 -11.47 5.01 14.53
CA ILE A 70 -12.14 6.03 15.36
C ILE A 70 -11.18 6.58 16.42
N ASN A 71 -10.51 5.69 17.18
CA ASN A 71 -9.56 6.08 18.22
C ASN A 71 -8.37 6.86 17.67
N ALA A 72 -7.97 6.58 16.44
CA ALA A 72 -6.91 7.29 15.74
C ALA A 72 -7.39 8.59 15.05
N GLY A 73 -8.68 8.94 15.16
CA GLY A 73 -9.27 10.12 14.54
C GLY A 73 -9.32 10.06 13.01
N ILE A 74 -9.38 8.85 12.44
CA ILE A 74 -9.35 8.63 10.99
C ILE A 74 -10.78 8.52 10.47
N ALA A 75 -11.12 9.36 9.48
CA ALA A 75 -12.36 9.24 8.75
C ALA A 75 -12.33 8.00 7.85
N TYR A 76 -13.39 7.19 7.92
CA TYR A 76 -13.55 6.00 7.10
C TYR A 76 -14.99 5.87 6.62
N ALA A 77 -15.17 5.15 5.52
CA ALA A 77 -16.47 4.79 4.95
C ALA A 77 -16.57 3.27 4.82
N GLN A 78 -17.77 2.74 5.05
CA GLN A 78 -18.07 1.33 4.76
C GLN A 78 -18.08 1.13 3.23
N ALA A 79 -17.37 0.13 2.75
CA ALA A 79 -17.33 -0.22 1.34
C ALA A 79 -18.16 -1.49 1.10
N PRO A 80 -18.76 -1.65 -0.09
CA PRO A 80 -19.53 -2.85 -0.40
C PRO A 80 -18.64 -4.09 -0.29
N THR A 81 -19.12 -5.08 0.45
CA THR A 81 -18.43 -6.36 0.62
C THR A 81 -18.35 -7.08 -0.72
N GLN A 82 -17.14 -7.43 -1.17
CA GLN A 82 -16.95 -8.31 -2.31
C GLN A 82 -16.86 -9.78 -1.86
N GLY A 83 -17.44 -10.67 -2.67
CA GLY A 83 -17.58 -12.10 -2.38
C GLY A 83 -19.02 -12.44 -2.02
N GLY A 84 -19.55 -13.53 -2.57
CA GLY A 84 -20.94 -13.98 -2.39
C GLY A 84 -21.25 -14.37 -0.93
N GLU A 85 -21.44 -15.65 -0.63
CA GLU A 85 -21.80 -16.11 0.73
C GLU A 85 -20.78 -15.71 1.81
N ALA A 86 -19.51 -15.51 1.46
CA ALA A 86 -18.49 -14.96 2.36
C ALA A 86 -18.42 -13.44 2.26
N GLN A 87 -19.33 -12.76 2.95
CA GLN A 87 -19.32 -11.30 3.11
C GLN A 87 -18.01 -10.88 3.78
N THR A 88 -17.04 -10.40 3.01
CA THR A 88 -15.77 -9.91 3.54
C THR A 88 -15.91 -8.41 3.81
N PRO A 89 -15.93 -7.97 5.08
CA PRO A 89 -16.09 -6.57 5.41
C PRO A 89 -14.95 -5.73 4.82
N GLN A 90 -15.31 -4.57 4.28
CA GLN A 90 -14.36 -3.66 3.64
C GLN A 90 -14.57 -2.25 4.16
N LEU A 91 -13.47 -1.58 4.47
CA LEU A 91 -13.46 -0.17 4.85
C LEU A 91 -12.66 0.60 3.81
N ARG A 92 -13.10 1.82 3.53
CA ARG A 92 -12.42 2.75 2.65
C ARG A 92 -11.99 3.95 3.46
N ILE A 93 -10.72 4.32 3.36
CA ILE A 93 -10.18 5.53 3.95
C ILE A 93 -9.90 6.50 2.80
N GLU A 94 -10.55 7.65 2.88
CA GLU A 94 -10.32 8.77 1.99
C GLU A 94 -9.25 9.66 2.63
N SER A 95 -8.13 9.83 1.95
CA SER A 95 -7.01 10.66 2.38
C SER A 95 -6.73 11.73 1.32
N GLN A 96 -5.86 12.69 1.64
CA GLN A 96 -5.35 13.69 0.68
C GLN A 96 -4.53 13.06 -0.47
N GLY A 97 -4.26 11.75 -0.40
CA GLY A 97 -3.52 10.96 -1.38
C GLY A 97 -4.36 9.81 -1.97
N PRO A 98 -3.76 8.65 -2.29
CA PRO A 98 -4.49 7.53 -2.86
C PRO A 98 -5.52 6.99 -1.88
N THR A 99 -6.67 6.57 -2.39
CA THR A 99 -7.69 5.87 -1.60
C THR A 99 -7.10 4.58 -1.05
N VAL A 100 -7.26 4.35 0.26
CA VAL A 100 -6.83 3.11 0.92
C VAL A 100 -8.06 2.25 1.18
N ARG A 101 -8.06 1.04 0.62
CA ARG A 101 -9.08 0.03 0.88
C ARG A 101 -8.53 -1.00 1.86
N LEU A 102 -9.22 -1.17 2.97
CA LEU A 102 -8.97 -2.20 3.97
C LEU A 102 -9.93 -3.36 3.73
N VAL A 103 -9.39 -4.56 3.58
CA VAL A 103 -10.15 -5.80 3.48
C VAL A 103 -9.91 -6.56 4.79
N ILE A 104 -10.97 -6.77 5.56
CA ILE A 104 -10.87 -7.43 6.85
C ILE A 104 -11.16 -8.91 6.66
N LEU A 105 -10.14 -9.73 6.91
CA LEU A 105 -10.20 -11.18 6.80
C LEU A 105 -10.15 -11.80 8.19
N SER A 106 -11.08 -12.71 8.47
CA SER A 106 -10.91 -13.61 9.61
C SER A 106 -9.70 -14.53 9.40
N PRO A 107 -9.08 -15.04 10.48
CA PRO A 107 -7.97 -15.99 10.39
C PRO A 107 -8.30 -17.20 9.49
N GLN A 108 -9.55 -17.66 9.52
CA GLN A 108 -10.03 -18.76 8.69
C GLN A 108 -10.14 -18.39 7.21
N GLN A 109 -10.66 -17.20 6.89
CA GLN A 109 -10.68 -16.68 5.51
C GLN A 109 -9.28 -16.52 4.95
N ARG A 110 -8.33 -16.01 5.76
CA ARG A 110 -6.94 -15.81 5.35
C ARG A 110 -6.23 -17.13 5.06
N ARG A 111 -6.49 -18.16 5.87
CA ARG A 111 -5.95 -19.52 5.65
C ARG A 111 -6.54 -20.18 4.40
N ASN A 112 -7.83 -19.99 4.14
CA ASN A 112 -8.53 -20.59 3.01
C ASN A 112 -8.38 -19.78 1.71
N ARG A 113 -7.62 -18.68 1.73
CA ARG A 113 -7.51 -17.78 0.58
C ARG A 113 -6.69 -18.44 -0.54
N PRO A 114 -7.25 -18.58 -1.76
CA PRO A 114 -6.50 -19.15 -2.86
C PRO A 114 -5.27 -18.29 -3.19
N ARG A 115 -4.19 -18.94 -3.66
CA ARG A 115 -2.96 -18.25 -4.10
C ARG A 115 -3.14 -17.49 -5.43
N ARG A 116 -4.28 -17.69 -6.10
CA ARG A 116 -4.65 -16.99 -7.34
C ARG A 116 -5.96 -16.26 -7.10
N ASP A 117 -5.96 -14.97 -7.42
CA ASP A 117 -7.20 -14.21 -7.49
C ASP A 117 -8.10 -14.77 -8.61
N ARG A 118 -9.41 -14.54 -8.48
CA ARG A 118 -10.43 -15.02 -9.43
C ARG A 118 -10.21 -14.51 -10.86
N SER A 119 -9.51 -13.38 -11.01
CA SER A 119 -9.13 -12.82 -12.32
C SER A 119 -7.85 -13.41 -12.93
N GLY A 120 -7.19 -14.38 -12.28
CA GLY A 120 -5.98 -15.02 -12.81
C GLY A 120 -4.73 -14.11 -12.83
N LEU A 121 -4.85 -12.88 -12.33
CA LEU A 121 -3.73 -11.99 -12.06
C LEU A 121 -2.98 -12.48 -10.82
N SER A 122 -1.66 -12.36 -10.86
CA SER A 122 -0.78 -12.65 -9.73
C SER A 122 -1.30 -11.89 -8.51
N ASP A 123 -1.75 -12.63 -7.49
CA ASP A 123 -2.10 -12.07 -6.18
C ASP A 123 -0.78 -11.78 -5.46
N GLU A 124 -0.04 -10.81 -5.97
CA GLU A 124 1.23 -10.39 -5.38
C GLU A 124 0.92 -9.82 -4.00
N ARG A 125 1.53 -10.41 -2.98
CA ARG A 125 1.32 -10.09 -1.57
C ARG A 125 2.63 -9.57 -1.00
N LEU A 126 2.64 -8.30 -0.64
CA LEU A 126 3.78 -7.70 0.05
C LEU A 126 3.43 -7.52 1.52
N ALA A 127 4.06 -8.33 2.37
CA ALA A 127 4.05 -8.09 3.81
C ALA A 127 4.86 -6.82 4.14
N LEU A 128 4.66 -6.25 5.33
CA LEU A 128 5.33 -5.01 5.75
C LEU A 128 6.85 -5.10 5.60
N ALA A 129 7.46 -6.22 5.99
CA ALA A 129 8.91 -6.43 5.83
C ALA A 129 9.35 -6.45 4.36
N GLN A 130 8.57 -7.10 3.49
CA GLN A 130 8.87 -7.18 2.06
C GLN A 130 8.75 -5.82 1.37
N LEU A 131 7.71 -5.05 1.72
CA LEU A 131 7.53 -3.69 1.19
C LEU A 131 8.66 -2.76 1.63
N LYS A 132 9.12 -2.86 2.89
CA LYS A 132 10.29 -2.10 3.38
C LYS A 132 11.55 -2.43 2.59
N SER A 133 11.84 -3.72 2.39
CA SER A 133 13.00 -4.14 1.60
C SER A 133 12.90 -3.67 0.14
N LEU A 134 11.71 -3.73 -0.46
CA LEU A 134 11.48 -3.26 -1.82
C LEU A 134 11.78 -1.76 -1.95
N LEU A 135 11.21 -0.94 -1.05
CA LEU A 135 11.43 0.50 -1.02
C LEU A 135 12.90 0.87 -0.75
N ALA A 136 13.62 0.07 0.05
CA ALA A 136 15.05 0.24 0.29
C ALA A 136 15.87 0.00 -1.00
N THR A 137 15.57 -1.08 -1.73
CA THR A 137 16.21 -1.37 -3.04
C THR A 137 15.88 -0.31 -4.09
N GLU A 138 14.64 0.18 -4.14
CA GLU A 138 14.24 1.28 -5.04
C GLU A 138 14.95 2.61 -4.71
N ASN A 139 15.38 2.79 -3.46
CA ASN A 139 16.14 3.97 -3.06
C ASN A 139 17.62 3.88 -3.46
N ASP A 140 18.21 2.70 -3.40
CA ASP A 140 19.61 2.45 -3.77
C ASP A 140 19.84 2.60 -5.29
N GLY A 141 18.88 2.17 -6.11
CA GLY A 141 18.95 2.29 -7.57
C GLY A 141 18.94 3.72 -8.12
N ASP A 142 18.35 4.68 -7.40
CA ASP A 142 18.32 6.11 -7.77
C ASP A 142 19.65 6.81 -7.49
N VAL A 143 20.40 6.34 -6.49
CA VAL A 143 21.72 6.92 -6.12
C VAL A 143 22.81 6.57 -7.14
N SER A 144 22.61 5.53 -7.97
CA SER A 144 23.61 5.07 -8.95
C SER A 144 23.66 5.93 -10.23
N LEU A 145 22.64 6.76 -10.52
CA LEU A 145 22.63 7.65 -11.69
C LEU A 145 23.24 9.05 -11.43
N ALA A 146 23.65 9.35 -10.19
CA ALA A 146 24.25 10.64 -9.82
C ALA A 146 25.79 10.67 -9.85
N ALA A 147 26.45 9.59 -10.28
CA ALA A 147 27.90 9.53 -10.44
C ALA A 147 28.31 9.58 -11.92
N THR A 148 28.16 10.74 -12.56
CA THR A 148 29.01 11.04 -13.71
C THR A 148 30.33 11.58 -13.17
N PRO A 149 31.46 10.83 -13.23
CA PRO A 149 32.75 11.45 -13.04
C PRO A 149 32.98 12.40 -14.22
N LEU A 150 32.89 13.70 -13.94
CA LEU A 150 33.33 14.77 -14.83
C LEU A 150 34.80 14.49 -15.17
N GLN A 151 35.07 14.04 -16.41
CA GLN A 151 36.43 13.82 -16.89
C GLN A 151 37.22 15.13 -16.86
N PRO A 152 38.48 15.13 -16.38
CA PRO A 152 39.34 16.29 -16.56
C PRO A 152 39.97 16.25 -17.95
N GLY A 153 39.76 17.34 -18.70
CA GLY A 153 40.74 17.82 -19.66
C GLY A 153 40.43 17.61 -21.14
N ARG A 154 40.34 18.74 -21.87
CA ARG A 154 41.43 19.15 -22.76
C ARG A 154 41.19 20.57 -23.25
N ASN A 155 42.05 21.49 -22.80
CA ASN A 155 42.27 22.77 -23.44
C ASN A 155 43.30 22.55 -24.56
N ARG A 156 42.97 22.93 -25.79
CA ARG A 156 43.96 23.31 -26.79
C ARG A 156 43.36 24.30 -27.77
#